data_AF-A0A1X7TTX8-F1
#
_entry.id   AF-A0A1X7TTX8-F1
#
_cell.length_a   1.000
_cell.length_b   1.000
_cell.length_c   1.000
_cell.angle_alpha   90.00
_cell.angle_beta   90.00
_cell.angle_gamma   90.00
#
_symmetry.space_group_name_H-M   'P 1'
#
loop_
_entity.id
_entity.type
_entity.pdbx_description
1 polymer ?
#
loop_
_entity_poly.entity_id
_entity_poly.type
_entity_poly.pdbx_seq_one_letter_code
_entity_poly.pdbx_strand_id
1 'polypeptide(L)'
;MAILRAPLIILLLTFYFSEGVEYIKNEEQPRGALVTILYGTGFELGVRVLGQSIRESKTTLEYVVMCTRDVPQETIAVLKKDGWKIKMIDRFDPGKAKFDGSIHKMQMWTLTEYNRILWVDADAVLVQNIDHLTRCGNFCVTFRHSDLFNAGIMVVKPSLDELKRIMSFSSHYFELPDTDEKSNVALPSGRNIWGDQNMLNEYYNTVYNLKGARLFDRNDLKYHEEPLRLSEGYNSDLALYLWYGKWAVPDEERFILHYTAGPLKPHSWWTYPICDANWVWYGFRQRLPSRFNDPSMWEPHHWIPVIVVALLLIAIRFLPGLPSLTPYCKRFVIFVSPEQDNWFMLITPTAVLALSYYLAFCQVPTLMWPGEAYVVFGMWTIMFLCLFYIPACYISYMSISFHSRGLHSRASLETLLHFVTFVLLHLLVLWITYLVSPFLRRAPTFFLMVFCMVVYFHFVGKRIIRIWNHNLSRNTII
;
A
#
# COMPACT_ATOMS: atom_id res chain seq x y z
N MET A 1 54.96 40.57 56.94
CA MET A 1 53.66 41.06 56.43
C MET A 1 53.39 40.76 54.94
N ALA A 2 54.27 40.10 54.17
CA ALA A 2 54.02 39.82 52.75
C ALA A 2 53.45 38.41 52.46
N ILE A 3 53.61 37.44 53.36
CA ILE A 3 53.30 36.02 53.09
C ILE A 3 51.81 35.67 53.29
N LEU A 4 51.04 36.50 54.01
CA LEU A 4 49.60 36.33 54.25
C LEU A 4 48.70 37.00 53.20
N ARG A 5 49.26 37.72 52.21
CA ARG A 5 48.47 38.40 51.18
C ARG A 5 48.11 37.49 50.00
N ALA A 6 48.97 36.54 49.64
CA ALA A 6 48.72 35.63 48.53
C ALA A 6 47.51 34.69 48.75
N PRO A 7 47.31 34.08 49.93
CA PRO A 7 46.14 33.22 50.17
C PRO A 7 44.84 34.01 50.15
N LEU A 8 44.86 35.26 50.67
CA LEU A 8 43.68 36.12 50.72
C LEU A 8 43.27 36.63 49.33
N ILE A 9 44.24 36.93 48.48
CA ILE A 9 43.98 37.32 47.08
C ILE A 9 43.43 36.14 46.28
N ILE A 10 43.95 34.92 46.50
CA ILE A 10 43.41 33.71 45.88
C ILE A 10 41.97 33.45 46.36
N LEU A 11 41.69 33.62 47.65
CA LEU A 11 40.35 33.45 48.22
C LEU A 11 39.35 34.49 47.69
N LEU A 12 39.79 35.75 47.59
CA LEU A 12 38.99 36.84 47.03
C LEU A 12 38.77 36.68 45.53
N LEU A 13 39.76 36.20 44.78
CA LEU A 13 39.59 35.86 43.36
C LEU A 13 38.64 34.67 43.18
N THR A 14 38.70 33.64 44.05
CA THR A 14 37.74 32.54 43.98
C THR A 14 36.31 32.98 44.32
N PHE A 15 36.13 33.98 45.20
CA PHE A 15 34.82 34.58 45.45
C PHE A 15 34.36 35.50 44.31
N TYR A 16 35.27 36.27 43.72
CA TYR A 16 34.98 37.16 42.58
C TYR A 16 34.67 36.38 41.29
N PHE A 17 35.27 35.19 41.12
CA PHE A 17 34.90 34.25 40.05
C PHE A 17 33.71 33.34 40.42
N SER A 18 33.27 33.31 41.68
CA SER A 18 32.04 32.60 42.09
C SER A 18 30.81 33.50 42.15
N GLU A 19 30.95 34.82 41.98
CA GLU A 19 29.82 35.70 41.74
C GLU A 19 29.28 35.48 40.33
N GLY A 20 28.28 34.60 40.26
CA GLY A 20 27.18 34.71 39.32
C GLY A 20 27.54 34.62 37.85
N VAL A 21 27.86 33.41 37.37
CA VAL A 21 27.16 33.00 36.14
C VAL A 21 25.70 32.94 36.55
N GLU A 22 24.98 34.03 36.29
CA GLU A 22 23.53 34.03 36.29
C GLU A 22 23.15 32.85 35.41
N TYR A 23 22.65 31.78 36.05
CA TYR A 23 22.10 30.64 35.33
C TYR A 23 20.91 31.24 34.61
N ILE A 24 21.12 31.68 33.36
CA ILE A 24 20.03 31.96 32.44
C ILE A 24 19.23 30.68 32.52
N LYS A 25 18.07 30.77 33.16
CA LYS A 25 17.09 29.71 33.17
C LYS A 25 16.93 29.40 31.70
N ASN A 26 17.51 28.29 31.23
CA ASN A 26 17.32 27.84 29.85
C ASN A 26 15.81 27.97 29.67
N GLU A 27 15.36 28.91 28.82
CA GLU A 27 14.02 28.84 28.30
C GLU A 27 13.87 27.39 27.90
N GLU A 28 12.95 26.66 28.55
CA GLU A 28 12.81 25.23 28.30
C GLU A 28 12.77 25.06 26.78
N GLN A 29 13.82 24.42 26.23
CA GLN A 29 13.93 24.16 24.80
C GLN A 29 12.55 23.67 24.36
N PRO A 30 11.89 24.35 23.41
CA PRO A 30 10.49 24.13 23.17
C PRO A 30 10.27 22.66 22.86
N ARG A 31 9.45 22.03 23.69
CA ARG A 31 9.28 20.59 23.68
C ARG A 31 8.63 20.17 22.36
N GLY A 32 9.42 19.57 21.47
CA GLY A 32 8.98 19.11 20.16
C GLY A 32 8.71 17.60 20.11
N ALA A 33 7.79 17.17 19.26
CA ALA A 33 7.57 15.75 19.00
C ALA A 33 7.25 15.46 17.53
N LEU A 34 7.72 14.33 17.03
CA LEU A 34 7.25 13.75 15.76
C LEU A 34 6.00 12.94 16.02
N VAL A 35 4.89 13.23 15.34
CA VAL A 35 3.58 12.66 15.66
C VAL A 35 2.98 11.97 14.45
N THR A 36 2.45 10.78 14.65
CA THR A 36 1.59 10.09 13.69
C THR A 36 0.38 9.49 14.40
N ILE A 37 -0.54 8.89 13.65
CA ILE A 37 -1.73 8.23 14.19
C ILE A 37 -1.87 6.82 13.63
N LEU A 38 -2.36 5.91 14.47
CA LEU A 38 -2.81 4.59 14.09
C LEU A 38 -4.23 4.38 14.61
N TYR A 39 -5.16 4.09 13.70
CA TYR A 39 -6.53 3.72 14.04
C TYR A 39 -6.91 2.39 13.39
N GLY A 40 -7.62 1.55 14.14
CA GLY A 40 -8.01 0.22 13.68
C GLY A 40 -6.81 -0.69 13.35
N THR A 41 -6.88 -1.36 12.20
CA THR A 41 -5.83 -2.27 11.70
C THR A 41 -5.47 -1.98 10.23
N GLY A 42 -4.26 -2.36 9.82
CA GLY A 42 -3.80 -2.34 8.42
C GLY A 42 -2.69 -1.33 8.10
N PHE A 43 -2.47 -0.32 8.95
CA PHE A 43 -1.43 0.71 8.78
C PHE A 43 -0.22 0.54 9.70
N GLU A 44 -0.19 -0.54 10.49
CA GLU A 44 0.87 -0.80 11.48
C GLU A 44 2.24 -0.85 10.82
N LEU A 45 2.36 -1.54 9.68
CA LEU A 45 3.63 -1.65 8.96
C LEU A 45 4.13 -0.27 8.51
N GLY A 46 3.24 0.62 8.05
CA GLY A 46 3.59 1.99 7.69
C GLY A 46 4.15 2.77 8.88
N VAL A 47 3.44 2.76 10.00
CA VAL A 47 3.87 3.41 11.25
C VAL A 47 5.22 2.85 11.74
N ARG A 48 5.42 1.54 11.67
CA ARG A 48 6.67 0.90 12.06
C ARG A 48 7.84 1.35 11.18
N VAL A 49 7.64 1.37 9.86
CA VAL A 49 8.68 1.83 8.91
C VAL A 49 8.97 3.32 9.08
N LEU A 50 7.95 4.15 9.28
CA LEU A 50 8.12 5.56 9.65
C LEU A 50 8.99 5.68 10.91
N GLY A 51 8.68 4.92 11.96
CA GLY A 51 9.45 4.93 13.22
C GLY A 51 10.91 4.51 13.04
N GLN A 52 11.19 3.53 12.16
CA GLN A 52 12.55 3.18 11.79
C GLN A 52 13.27 4.34 11.10
N SER A 53 12.61 5.00 10.13
CA SER A 53 13.19 6.15 9.43
C SER A 53 13.45 7.34 10.36
N ILE A 54 12.56 7.57 11.33
CA ILE A 54 12.73 8.59 12.37
C ILE A 54 13.99 8.31 13.20
N ARG A 55 14.19 7.07 13.67
CA ARG A 55 15.41 6.69 14.42
C ARG A 55 16.67 6.93 13.61
N GLU A 56 16.67 6.53 12.34
CA GLU A 56 17.83 6.68 11.46
C GLU A 56 18.13 8.14 11.09
N SER A 57 17.14 9.03 11.19
CA SER A 57 17.33 10.48 11.03
C SER A 57 18.13 11.13 12.17
N LYS A 58 18.42 10.38 13.25
CA LYS A 58 19.14 10.86 14.46
C LYS A 58 18.46 12.08 15.10
N THR A 59 17.14 12.12 15.08
CA THR A 59 16.35 13.13 15.79
C THR A 59 16.60 13.08 17.30
N THR A 60 16.59 14.25 17.93
CA THR A 60 16.54 14.35 19.41
C THR A 60 15.10 14.45 19.92
N LEU A 61 14.12 14.56 19.03
CA LEU A 61 12.71 14.66 19.40
C LEU A 61 12.16 13.30 19.80
N GLU A 62 11.23 13.29 20.74
CA GLU A 62 10.42 12.11 20.98
C GLU A 62 9.47 11.87 19.80
N TYR A 63 9.21 10.62 19.46
CA TYR A 63 8.24 10.26 18.43
C TYR A 63 7.05 9.50 19.03
N VAL A 64 5.87 10.07 18.80
CA VAL A 64 4.61 9.73 19.45
C VAL A 64 3.66 9.18 18.41
N VAL A 65 3.06 8.03 18.70
CA VAL A 65 1.94 7.51 17.93
C VAL A 65 0.67 7.66 18.75
N MET A 66 -0.30 8.36 18.17
CA MET A 66 -1.64 8.42 18.71
C MET A 66 -2.38 7.13 18.32
N CYS A 67 -2.89 6.39 19.29
CA CYS A 67 -3.62 5.14 19.05
C CYS A 67 -5.05 5.26 19.52
N THR A 68 -6.01 4.90 18.67
CA THR A 68 -7.39 4.68 19.11
C THR A 68 -7.52 3.37 19.89
N ARG A 69 -8.61 3.23 20.66
CA ARG A 69 -8.82 2.06 21.55
C ARG A 69 -8.99 0.72 20.84
N ASP A 70 -9.29 0.73 19.54
CA ASP A 70 -9.47 -0.45 18.69
C ASP A 70 -8.17 -0.97 18.07
N VAL A 71 -7.04 -0.31 18.30
CA VAL A 71 -5.72 -0.84 17.92
C VAL A 71 -5.38 -2.06 18.79
N PRO A 72 -4.99 -3.21 18.21
CA PRO A 72 -4.65 -4.41 18.97
C PRO A 72 -3.53 -4.17 20.00
N GLN A 73 -3.66 -4.77 21.19
CA GLN A 73 -2.65 -4.62 22.26
C GLN A 73 -1.28 -5.18 21.87
N GLU A 74 -1.24 -6.23 21.06
CA GLU A 74 -0.01 -6.77 20.47
C GLU A 74 0.69 -5.74 19.58
N THR A 75 -0.07 -5.02 18.74
CA THR A 75 0.44 -3.93 17.91
C THR A 75 1.03 -2.83 18.78
N ILE A 76 0.31 -2.42 19.84
CA ILE A 76 0.80 -1.41 20.80
C ILE A 76 2.12 -1.86 21.45
N ALA A 77 2.23 -3.13 21.85
CA ALA A 77 3.45 -3.67 22.44
C ALA A 77 4.63 -3.65 21.46
N VAL A 78 4.39 -3.97 20.19
CA VAL A 78 5.39 -3.90 19.13
C VAL A 78 5.82 -2.46 18.86
N LEU A 79 4.88 -1.52 18.77
CA LEU A 79 5.20 -0.10 18.58
C LEU A 79 6.06 0.45 19.73
N LYS A 80 5.75 0.09 20.98
CA LYS A 80 6.59 0.42 22.15
C LYS A 80 8.00 -0.16 22.02
N LYS A 81 8.13 -1.40 21.56
CA LYS A 81 9.44 -2.04 21.32
C LYS A 81 10.20 -1.35 20.19
N ASP A 82 9.49 -0.85 19.18
CA ASP A 82 10.01 0.03 18.15
C ASP A 82 10.20 1.48 18.67
N GLY A 83 10.23 1.72 19.98
CA GLY A 83 10.55 2.99 20.61
C GLY A 83 9.51 4.10 20.48
N TRP A 84 8.31 3.80 19.97
CA TRP A 84 7.22 4.77 19.94
C TRP A 84 6.70 5.07 21.35
N LYS A 85 6.52 6.35 21.66
CA LYS A 85 5.68 6.76 22.79
C LYS A 85 4.21 6.65 22.38
N ILE A 86 3.43 5.89 23.14
CA ILE A 86 2.01 5.67 22.84
C ILE A 86 1.18 6.73 23.55
N LYS A 87 0.37 7.46 22.79
CA LYS A 87 -0.70 8.32 23.31
C LYS A 87 -2.03 7.70 22.95
N MET A 88 -2.75 7.17 23.93
CA MET A 88 -4.12 6.72 23.68
C MET A 88 -5.01 7.94 23.45
N ILE A 89 -5.79 7.89 22.37
CA ILE A 89 -6.76 8.92 22.02
C ILE A 89 -8.15 8.28 21.89
N ASP A 90 -9.17 9.05 22.21
CA ASP A 90 -10.53 8.67 21.91
C ASP A 90 -10.84 8.92 20.43
N ARG A 91 -11.85 8.23 19.91
CA ARG A 91 -12.34 8.54 18.55
C ARG A 91 -12.76 10.00 18.50
N PHE A 92 -12.37 10.70 17.44
CA PHE A 92 -12.76 12.08 17.27
C PHE A 92 -14.23 12.12 16.86
N ASP A 93 -15.05 12.81 17.65
CA ASP A 93 -16.47 13.02 17.35
C ASP A 93 -16.62 14.36 16.59
N PRO A 94 -16.89 14.33 15.28
CA PRO A 94 -17.12 15.55 14.52
C PRO A 94 -18.51 16.18 14.74
N GLY A 95 -19.34 15.61 15.63
CA GLY A 95 -20.72 16.04 15.84
C GLY A 95 -21.61 15.68 14.64
N LYS A 96 -22.41 16.66 14.17
CA LYS A 96 -23.36 16.45 13.06
C LYS A 96 -22.70 16.38 11.67
N ALA A 97 -21.45 16.79 11.56
CA ALA A 97 -20.74 16.88 10.30
C ALA A 97 -20.28 15.50 9.80
N LYS A 98 -20.45 15.24 8.50
CA LYS A 98 -19.98 14.00 7.86
C LYS A 98 -18.52 14.18 7.43
N PHE A 99 -17.61 13.51 8.13
CA PHE A 99 -16.20 13.40 7.74
C PHE A 99 -15.80 11.95 7.51
N ASP A 100 -14.75 11.74 6.73
CA ASP A 100 -14.11 10.43 6.61
C ASP A 100 -13.21 10.12 7.83
N GLY A 101 -12.62 8.93 7.85
CA GLY A 101 -11.81 8.47 8.98
C GLY A 101 -10.59 9.35 9.31
N SER A 102 -10.12 10.18 8.36
CA SER A 102 -8.95 11.06 8.55
C SER A 102 -9.18 12.13 9.62
N ILE A 103 -10.44 12.43 9.97
CA ILE A 103 -10.77 13.44 10.98
C ILE A 103 -10.16 13.16 12.36
N HIS A 104 -9.81 11.90 12.66
CA HIS A 104 -9.09 11.54 13.88
C HIS A 104 -7.75 12.28 14.03
N LYS A 105 -7.14 12.72 12.93
CA LYS A 105 -5.96 13.58 12.92
C LYS A 105 -6.15 14.87 13.72
N MET A 106 -7.37 15.39 13.84
CA MET A 106 -7.65 16.61 14.60
C MET A 106 -7.29 16.51 16.09
N GLN A 107 -7.22 15.28 16.64
CA GLN A 107 -6.73 15.05 18.00
C GLN A 107 -5.31 15.56 18.22
N MET A 108 -4.52 15.81 17.16
CA MET A 108 -3.17 16.35 17.28
C MET A 108 -3.11 17.72 17.96
N TRP A 109 -4.16 18.55 17.83
CA TRP A 109 -4.24 19.84 18.54
C TRP A 109 -4.46 19.68 20.05
N THR A 110 -4.82 18.50 20.54
CA THR A 110 -4.98 18.23 21.98
C THR A 110 -3.67 17.92 22.69
N LEU A 111 -2.57 17.74 21.95
CA LEU A 111 -1.25 17.42 22.49
C LEU A 111 -0.55 18.66 23.07
N THR A 112 -1.24 19.40 23.95
CA THR A 112 -0.80 20.68 24.51
C THR A 112 0.41 20.55 25.45
N GLU A 113 0.88 19.33 25.72
CA GLU A 113 2.18 19.09 26.35
C GLU A 113 3.39 19.42 25.46
N TYR A 114 3.19 19.64 24.16
CA TYR A 114 4.23 20.01 23.20
C TYR A 114 4.05 21.43 22.69
N ASN A 115 5.17 22.14 22.49
CA ASN A 115 5.17 23.48 21.93
C ASN A 115 5.03 23.44 20.41
N ARG A 116 5.59 22.42 19.77
CA ARG A 116 5.45 22.12 18.33
C ARG A 116 5.38 20.62 18.13
N ILE A 117 4.51 20.18 17.23
CA ILE A 117 4.50 18.81 16.73
C ILE A 117 4.80 18.82 15.24
N LEU A 118 5.57 17.83 14.80
CA LEU A 118 5.86 17.56 13.41
C LEU A 118 5.01 16.35 13.03
N TRP A 119 3.86 16.62 12.45
CA TRP A 119 2.94 15.60 11.97
C TRP A 119 3.51 14.92 10.72
N VAL A 120 3.49 13.59 10.71
CA VAL A 120 3.91 12.76 9.58
C VAL A 120 2.94 11.60 9.39
N ASP A 121 2.28 11.54 8.24
CA ASP A 121 1.40 10.42 7.88
C ASP A 121 2.19 9.08 7.80
N ALA A 122 1.50 7.97 8.07
CA ALA A 122 2.11 6.63 8.17
C ALA A 122 2.65 6.07 6.85
N ASP A 123 2.37 6.74 5.73
CA ASP A 123 2.85 6.45 4.38
C ASP A 123 3.95 7.42 3.93
N ALA A 124 4.68 8.00 4.88
CA ALA A 124 5.89 8.77 4.64
C ALA A 124 7.10 8.18 5.37
N VAL A 125 8.31 8.57 4.96
CA VAL A 125 9.57 8.24 5.64
C VAL A 125 10.49 9.45 5.69
N LEU A 126 11.22 9.60 6.78
CA LEU A 126 12.26 10.62 6.93
C LEU A 126 13.56 10.09 6.34
N VAL A 127 14.14 10.83 5.41
CA VAL A 127 15.48 10.54 4.86
C VAL A 127 16.56 11.44 5.47
N GLN A 128 16.17 12.52 6.16
CA GLN A 128 17.07 13.41 6.90
C GLN A 128 16.42 13.91 8.20
N ASN A 129 17.23 14.46 9.11
CA ASN A 129 16.78 15.11 10.34
C ASN A 129 15.97 16.39 10.01
N ILE A 130 14.86 16.59 10.74
CA ILE A 130 13.97 17.75 10.56
C ILE A 130 13.72 18.52 11.84
N ASP A 131 14.57 18.37 12.86
CA ASP A 131 14.36 18.94 14.20
C ASP A 131 14.30 20.47 14.17
N HIS A 132 14.95 21.10 13.19
CA HIS A 132 14.88 22.55 12.97
C HIS A 132 13.47 23.06 12.66
N LEU A 133 12.55 22.21 12.21
CA LEU A 133 11.14 22.58 12.01
C LEU A 133 10.40 22.89 13.31
N THR A 134 10.96 22.54 14.48
CA THR A 134 10.45 23.00 15.79
C THR A 134 10.50 24.52 15.96
N ARG A 135 11.24 25.24 15.09
CA ARG A 135 11.25 26.71 15.03
C ARG A 135 10.26 27.30 14.03
N CYS A 136 9.55 26.45 13.29
CA CYS A 136 8.56 26.92 12.34
C CYS A 136 7.37 27.57 13.06
N GLY A 137 6.54 28.23 12.26
CA GLY A 137 5.27 28.86 12.63
C GLY A 137 4.30 27.95 13.38
N ASN A 138 3.17 28.53 13.80
CA ASN A 138 2.11 27.78 14.49
C ASN A 138 1.43 26.74 13.58
N PHE A 139 1.53 26.92 12.27
CA PHE A 139 1.11 25.94 11.28
C PHE A 139 2.03 26.06 10.05
N CYS A 140 2.70 24.97 9.66
CA CYS A 140 3.56 24.95 8.47
C CYS A 140 3.32 23.74 7.59
N VAL A 141 3.20 23.96 6.29
CA VAL A 141 2.85 22.93 5.31
C VAL A 141 3.50 23.18 3.96
N THR A 142 3.59 22.11 3.16
CA THR A 142 4.10 22.19 1.79
C THR A 142 2.93 22.30 0.81
N PHE A 143 3.01 23.30 -0.08
CA PHE A 143 2.09 23.44 -1.21
C PHE A 143 2.58 22.58 -2.37
N ARG A 144 1.67 21.84 -3.01
CA ARG A 144 2.01 21.11 -4.23
C ARG A 144 2.05 22.07 -5.42
N HIS A 145 2.09 21.55 -6.65
CA HIS A 145 1.89 22.35 -7.88
C HIS A 145 0.47 22.94 -8.04
N SER A 146 -0.37 22.89 -7.01
CA SER A 146 -1.69 23.53 -6.94
C SER A 146 -1.72 24.54 -5.79
N ASP A 147 -2.76 25.37 -5.76
CA ASP A 147 -3.02 26.29 -4.63
C ASP A 147 -3.44 25.58 -3.33
N LEU A 148 -3.26 24.26 -3.25
CA LEU A 148 -3.62 23.44 -2.10
C LEU A 148 -2.38 22.77 -1.51
N PHE A 149 -2.27 22.81 -0.19
CA PHE A 149 -1.23 22.11 0.53
C PHE A 149 -1.60 20.65 0.79
N ASN A 150 -0.57 19.84 1.00
CA ASN A 150 -0.69 18.45 1.43
C ASN A 150 -0.72 18.39 2.97
N ALA A 151 -1.79 17.83 3.54
CA ALA A 151 -1.97 17.74 4.99
C ALA A 151 -1.23 16.55 5.63
N GLY A 152 -0.49 15.75 4.86
CA GLY A 152 0.21 14.57 5.38
C GLY A 152 1.50 14.87 6.11
N ILE A 153 2.13 16.04 5.84
CA ILE A 153 3.27 16.54 6.59
C ILE A 153 2.97 17.96 7.04
N MET A 154 2.99 18.20 8.36
CA MET A 154 2.65 19.51 8.92
C MET A 154 3.50 19.81 10.15
N VAL A 155 3.84 21.07 10.38
CA VAL A 155 4.22 21.57 11.71
C VAL A 155 2.99 22.20 12.33
N VAL A 156 2.69 21.90 13.59
CA VAL A 156 1.52 22.42 14.29
C VAL A 156 1.92 22.84 15.69
N LYS A 157 1.41 23.98 16.16
CA LYS A 157 1.36 24.34 17.59
C LYS A 157 0.04 23.81 18.17
N PRO A 158 0.06 22.75 18.98
CA PRO A 158 -1.16 22.23 19.58
C PRO A 158 -1.87 23.29 20.42
N SER A 159 -3.17 23.43 20.23
CA SER A 159 -4.00 24.40 20.95
C SER A 159 -5.46 23.98 20.89
N LEU A 160 -6.08 23.84 22.08
CA LEU A 160 -7.51 23.55 22.17
C LEU A 160 -8.37 24.67 21.60
N ASP A 161 -7.91 25.92 21.66
CA ASP A 161 -8.65 27.06 21.12
C ASP A 161 -8.57 27.10 19.59
N GLU A 162 -7.42 26.71 19.02
CA GLU A 162 -7.30 26.54 17.57
C GLU A 162 -8.18 25.40 17.07
N LEU A 163 -8.19 24.26 17.77
CA LEU A 163 -9.08 23.15 17.45
C LEU A 163 -10.55 23.58 17.47
N LYS A 164 -10.98 24.32 18.50
CA LYS A 164 -12.34 24.88 18.55
C LYS A 164 -12.61 25.79 17.36
N ARG A 165 -11.68 26.67 16.99
CA ARG A 165 -11.84 27.54 15.80
C ARG A 165 -11.99 26.74 14.51
N ILE A 166 -11.16 25.71 14.30
CA ILE A 166 -11.25 24.82 13.12
C ILE A 166 -12.62 24.14 13.08
N MET A 167 -13.08 23.61 14.20
CA MET A 167 -14.37 22.92 14.28
C MET A 167 -15.56 23.85 14.11
N SER A 168 -15.52 25.04 14.71
CA SER A 168 -16.55 26.07 14.55
C SER A 168 -16.61 26.58 13.11
N PHE A 169 -15.46 26.82 12.48
CA PHE A 169 -15.38 27.16 11.07
C PHE A 169 -16.06 26.09 10.23
N SER A 170 -15.69 24.82 10.44
CA SER A 170 -16.26 23.71 9.68
C SER A 170 -17.77 23.58 9.88
N SER A 171 -18.28 23.72 11.12
CA SER A 171 -19.73 23.69 11.40
C SER A 171 -20.54 24.73 10.64
N HIS A 172 -19.99 25.93 10.40
CA HIS A 172 -20.67 26.99 9.65
C HIS A 172 -20.93 26.59 8.20
N TYR A 173 -20.05 25.78 7.59
CA TYR A 173 -20.25 25.24 6.25
C TYR A 173 -21.26 24.08 6.21
N PHE A 174 -21.57 23.44 7.35
CA PHE A 174 -22.50 22.33 7.48
C PHE A 174 -23.93 22.73 7.92
N GLU A 175 -24.15 23.97 8.35
CA GLU A 175 -25.49 24.52 8.59
C GLU A 175 -26.22 24.89 7.30
N LEU A 176 -25.58 24.74 6.14
CA LEU A 176 -26.26 24.81 4.86
C LEU A 176 -27.21 23.61 4.74
N PRO A 177 -28.52 23.84 4.51
CA PRO A 177 -29.46 22.76 4.26
C PRO A 177 -28.93 21.85 3.15
N ASP A 178 -29.22 20.55 3.22
CA ASP A 178 -28.99 19.53 2.17
C ASP A 178 -29.76 19.83 0.85
N THR A 179 -30.16 21.08 0.63
CA THR A 179 -30.96 21.60 -0.46
C THR A 179 -30.34 22.89 -0.96
N ASP A 180 -29.30 22.78 -1.77
CA ASP A 180 -29.15 23.60 -2.97
C ASP A 180 -27.88 23.15 -3.71
N GLU A 181 -28.05 22.66 -4.95
CA GLU A 181 -27.00 22.45 -5.95
C GLU A 181 -26.22 23.75 -6.31
N LYS A 182 -26.31 24.80 -5.49
CA LYS A 182 -25.80 26.15 -5.72
C LYS A 182 -24.99 26.73 -4.56
N SER A 183 -24.62 25.95 -3.54
CA SER A 183 -23.56 26.38 -2.63
C SER A 183 -22.21 26.27 -3.36
N ASN A 184 -21.54 27.41 -3.57
CA ASN A 184 -20.25 27.50 -4.29
C ASN A 184 -19.06 26.92 -3.49
N VAL A 185 -19.30 26.01 -2.55
CA VAL A 185 -18.25 25.30 -1.84
C VAL A 185 -18.03 23.99 -2.58
N ALA A 186 -17.23 24.07 -3.65
CA ALA A 186 -16.94 22.92 -4.49
C ALA A 186 -16.19 21.84 -3.69
N LEU A 187 -16.94 20.88 -3.15
CA LEU A 187 -16.41 19.55 -2.90
C LEU A 187 -15.79 19.06 -4.23
N PRO A 188 -14.61 18.41 -4.21
CA PRO A 188 -14.06 17.79 -5.42
C PRO A 188 -15.12 16.92 -6.09
N SER A 189 -15.29 17.02 -7.41
CA SER A 189 -16.36 16.31 -8.15
C SER A 189 -16.49 14.85 -7.71
N GLY A 190 -17.67 14.49 -7.19
CA GLY A 190 -18.00 13.12 -6.78
C GLY A 190 -17.75 12.75 -5.32
N ARG A 191 -17.35 13.68 -4.44
CA ARG A 191 -17.26 13.42 -2.98
C ARG A 191 -18.37 14.10 -2.19
N ASN A 192 -19.07 13.33 -1.36
CA ASN A 192 -20.14 13.78 -0.47
C ASN A 192 -19.68 13.97 0.99
N ILE A 193 -18.36 13.85 1.26
CA ILE A 193 -17.77 13.81 2.61
C ILE A 193 -16.43 14.57 2.60
N TRP A 194 -16.19 15.42 3.60
CA TRP A 194 -14.93 16.12 3.78
C TRP A 194 -13.88 15.21 4.46
N GLY A 195 -12.62 15.32 4.04
CA GLY A 195 -11.47 14.77 4.77
C GLY A 195 -10.63 15.87 5.42
N ASP A 196 -9.62 15.48 6.20
CA ASP A 196 -8.65 16.36 6.86
C ASP A 196 -8.03 17.36 5.87
N GLN A 197 -7.59 16.89 4.70
CA GLN A 197 -6.88 17.74 3.75
C GLN A 197 -7.76 18.87 3.20
N ASN A 198 -9.03 18.59 2.88
CA ASN A 198 -9.95 19.61 2.34
C ASN A 198 -10.28 20.66 3.41
N MET A 199 -10.60 20.20 4.61
CA MET A 199 -10.99 21.07 5.73
C MET A 199 -9.84 22.00 6.13
N LEU A 200 -8.63 21.46 6.31
CA LEU A 200 -7.48 22.26 6.69
C LEU A 200 -7.09 23.26 5.59
N ASN A 201 -7.17 22.86 4.32
CA ASN A 201 -6.90 23.78 3.21
C ASN A 201 -7.86 24.96 3.22
N GLU A 202 -9.16 24.71 3.37
CA GLU A 202 -10.16 25.77 3.40
C GLU A 202 -9.95 26.69 4.61
N TYR A 203 -9.79 26.12 5.81
CA TYR A 203 -9.60 26.89 7.03
C TYR A 203 -8.33 27.77 6.98
N TYR A 204 -7.16 27.18 6.74
CA TYR A 204 -5.89 27.91 6.85
C TYR A 204 -5.68 28.91 5.70
N ASN A 205 -6.21 28.63 4.51
CA ASN A 205 -6.15 29.61 3.43
C ASN A 205 -7.13 30.77 3.65
N THR A 206 -8.32 30.52 4.18
CA THR A 206 -9.34 31.56 4.42
C THR A 206 -9.03 32.42 5.65
N VAL A 207 -8.64 31.81 6.77
CA VAL A 207 -8.44 32.51 8.04
C VAL A 207 -7.05 33.16 8.14
N TYR A 208 -6.02 32.51 7.57
CA TYR A 208 -4.63 32.94 7.75
C TYR A 208 -3.92 33.37 6.45
N ASN A 209 -4.59 33.33 5.30
CA ASN A 209 -3.99 33.59 3.99
C ASN A 209 -2.68 32.81 3.76
N LEU A 210 -2.69 31.52 4.13
CA LEU A 210 -1.48 30.68 4.13
C LEU A 210 -0.81 30.57 2.74
N LYS A 211 -1.57 30.68 1.64
CA LYS A 211 -1.03 30.73 0.28
C LYS A 211 -0.02 31.87 0.08
N GLY A 212 -0.30 33.03 0.67
CA GLY A 212 0.53 34.22 0.62
C GLY A 212 1.62 34.27 1.70
N ALA A 213 1.70 33.28 2.60
CA ALA A 213 2.68 33.27 3.66
C ALA A 213 4.11 33.10 3.11
N ARG A 214 5.09 33.60 3.86
CA ARG A 214 6.51 33.45 3.50
C ARG A 214 6.97 32.00 3.65
N LEU A 215 8.02 31.64 2.92
CA LEU A 215 8.70 30.36 3.09
C LEU A 215 9.50 30.35 4.39
N PHE A 216 9.49 29.20 5.06
CA PHE A 216 10.34 28.94 6.21
C PHE A 216 11.82 28.92 5.80
N ASP A 217 12.64 29.69 6.50
CA ASP A 217 14.09 29.69 6.36
C ASP A 217 14.72 28.92 7.52
N ARG A 218 15.45 27.85 7.20
CA ARG A 218 16.15 27.00 8.19
C ARG A 218 17.25 27.75 8.94
N ASN A 219 17.85 28.76 8.30
CA ASN A 219 18.92 29.57 8.87
C ASN A 219 18.41 30.65 9.81
N ASP A 220 17.10 30.95 9.76
CA ASP A 220 16.47 31.82 10.75
C ASP A 220 16.34 31.06 12.08
N LEU A 221 16.98 31.60 13.11
CA LEU A 221 17.00 31.02 14.45
C LEU A 221 15.81 31.50 15.31
N LYS A 222 14.99 32.43 14.80
CA LYS A 222 13.82 32.94 15.51
C LYS A 222 12.68 31.93 15.50
N TYR A 223 11.93 31.91 16.60
CA TYR A 223 10.64 31.24 16.67
C TYR A 223 9.58 32.12 16.02
N HIS A 224 8.78 31.49 15.16
CA HIS A 224 7.67 32.15 14.47
C HIS A 224 6.34 31.66 15.03
N GLU A 225 5.37 32.57 15.10
CA GLU A 225 4.02 32.28 15.58
C GLU A 225 2.99 32.42 14.45
N GLU A 226 3.32 33.12 13.38
CA GLU A 226 2.53 33.13 12.16
C GLU A 226 2.63 31.80 11.39
N PRO A 227 1.58 31.37 10.66
CA PRO A 227 1.69 30.25 9.74
C PRO A 227 2.69 30.51 8.61
N LEU A 228 3.44 29.47 8.21
CA LEU A 228 4.49 29.56 7.18
C LEU A 228 4.34 28.47 6.12
N ARG A 229 4.97 28.66 4.96
CA ARG A 229 5.09 27.62 3.94
C ARG A 229 6.41 26.86 4.07
N LEU A 230 6.38 25.57 3.82
CA LEU A 230 7.56 24.71 3.71
C LEU A 230 7.92 24.51 2.24
N SER A 231 9.22 24.31 1.97
CA SER A 231 9.68 23.89 0.64
C SER A 231 9.29 22.44 0.34
N GLU A 232 9.26 22.08 -0.94
CA GLU A 232 8.86 20.75 -1.45
C GLU A 232 9.67 19.59 -0.85
N GLY A 233 10.90 19.87 -0.42
CA GLY A 233 11.76 18.89 0.23
C GLY A 233 11.24 18.32 1.55
N TYR A 234 10.36 19.05 2.25
CA TYR A 234 9.72 18.56 3.47
C TYR A 234 8.49 17.68 3.21
N ASN A 235 8.02 17.58 1.97
CA ASN A 235 6.91 16.71 1.60
C ASN A 235 7.06 16.26 0.15
N SER A 236 8.15 15.55 -0.16
CA SER A 236 8.44 15.15 -1.54
C SER A 236 7.47 14.08 -2.01
N ASP A 237 6.58 14.48 -2.92
CA ASP A 237 5.42 13.72 -3.36
C ASP A 237 5.81 12.65 -4.42
N LEU A 238 5.58 11.37 -4.10
CA LEU A 238 5.88 10.26 -5.01
C LEU A 238 5.08 10.32 -6.31
N ALA A 239 3.83 10.77 -6.28
CA ALA A 239 3.03 10.86 -7.50
C ALA A 239 3.62 11.89 -8.47
N LEU A 240 4.15 13.00 -7.95
CA LEU A 240 4.89 13.98 -8.76
C LEU A 240 6.20 13.41 -9.29
N TYR A 241 6.95 12.68 -8.47
CA TYR A 241 8.16 11.98 -8.91
C TYR A 241 7.88 11.05 -10.09
N LEU A 242 6.84 10.22 -10.01
CA LEU A 242 6.46 9.29 -11.09
C LEU A 242 5.99 10.02 -12.35
N TRP A 243 5.34 11.18 -12.19
CA TRP A 243 4.89 11.99 -13.31
C TRP A 243 6.06 12.66 -14.06
N TYR A 244 7.03 13.21 -13.33
CA TYR A 244 8.14 13.97 -13.90
C TYR A 244 9.42 13.14 -14.14
N GLY A 245 9.49 11.92 -13.61
CA GLY A 245 10.67 11.06 -13.67
C GLY A 245 11.88 11.55 -12.86
N LYS A 246 11.68 12.52 -11.97
CA LYS A 246 12.72 13.08 -11.09
C LYS A 246 12.11 13.76 -9.87
N TRP A 247 12.88 13.86 -8.79
CA TRP A 247 12.49 14.64 -7.62
C TRP A 247 12.53 16.13 -7.94
N ALA A 248 11.61 16.89 -7.33
CA ALA A 248 11.51 18.34 -7.52
C ALA A 248 12.68 19.11 -6.90
N VAL A 249 13.28 18.56 -5.84
CA VAL A 249 14.42 19.12 -5.11
C VAL A 249 15.61 18.15 -5.13
N PRO A 250 16.84 18.67 -5.03
CA PRO A 250 18.03 17.82 -4.92
C PRO A 250 18.06 17.06 -3.58
N ASP A 251 18.94 16.07 -3.48
CA ASP A 251 19.00 15.15 -2.35
C ASP A 251 19.28 15.85 -1.01
N GLU A 252 20.10 16.91 -1.02
CA GLU A 252 20.47 17.68 0.18
C GLU A 252 19.29 18.45 0.76
N GLU A 253 18.34 18.85 -0.08
CA GLU A 253 17.12 19.55 0.31
C GLU A 253 15.94 18.60 0.50
N ARG A 254 16.10 17.30 0.27
CA ARG A 254 15.04 16.31 0.42
C ARG A 254 15.07 15.69 1.80
N PHE A 255 14.07 15.97 2.61
CA PHE A 255 13.98 15.54 4.01
C PHE A 255 12.99 14.40 4.23
N ILE A 256 11.87 14.41 3.51
CA ILE A 256 10.79 13.43 3.67
C ILE A 256 10.34 12.96 2.30
N LEU A 257 10.21 11.64 2.14
CA LEU A 257 9.51 11.03 1.01
C LEU A 257 8.09 10.67 1.44
N HIS A 258 7.10 11.16 0.70
CA HIS A 258 5.69 10.90 0.97
C HIS A 258 5.08 10.08 -0.19
N TYR A 259 4.64 8.86 0.12
CA TYR A 259 4.16 7.88 -0.87
C TYR A 259 2.69 8.15 -1.23
N THR A 260 2.38 9.34 -1.75
CA THR A 260 1.02 9.85 -2.05
C THR A 260 0.28 9.09 -3.15
N ALA A 261 0.98 8.32 -3.98
CA ALA A 261 0.39 7.53 -5.07
C ALA A 261 -0.43 6.34 -4.52
N GLY A 262 -1.73 6.56 -4.31
CA GLY A 262 -2.67 5.63 -3.66
C GLY A 262 -2.53 4.15 -4.04
N PRO A 263 -2.57 3.77 -5.33
CA PRO A 263 -2.42 2.37 -5.75
C PRO A 263 -0.98 1.83 -5.66
N LEU A 264 0.02 2.70 -5.56
CA LEU A 264 1.44 2.38 -5.71
C LEU A 264 2.22 2.44 -4.38
N LYS A 265 1.51 2.20 -3.26
CA LYS A 265 2.11 2.23 -1.92
C LYS A 265 3.25 1.20 -1.78
N PRO A 266 4.30 1.52 -1.02
CA PRO A 266 5.51 0.70 -0.92
C PRO A 266 5.32 -0.59 -0.12
N HIS A 267 4.27 -0.68 0.69
CA HIS A 267 3.92 -1.92 1.38
C HIS A 267 3.43 -3.01 0.42
N SER A 268 3.00 -2.65 -0.79
CA SER A 268 2.50 -3.59 -1.81
C SER A 268 3.66 -4.16 -2.62
N TRP A 269 3.90 -5.46 -2.47
CA TRP A 269 5.04 -6.17 -3.08
C TRP A 269 5.24 -5.95 -4.59
N TRP A 270 4.17 -5.76 -5.35
CA TRP A 270 4.18 -5.68 -6.81
C TRP A 270 4.59 -4.31 -7.36
N THR A 271 4.69 -3.29 -6.50
CA THR A 271 4.94 -1.90 -6.91
C THR A 271 6.41 -1.61 -7.20
N TYR A 272 7.33 -2.46 -6.70
CA TYR A 272 8.78 -2.25 -6.74
C TYR A 272 9.41 -2.18 -8.14
N PRO A 273 8.93 -2.93 -9.16
CA PRO A 273 9.40 -2.76 -10.54
C PRO A 273 8.93 -1.47 -11.21
N ILE A 274 7.89 -0.81 -10.65
CA ILE A 274 7.28 0.40 -11.22
C ILE A 274 7.82 1.64 -10.54
N CYS A 275 8.03 1.57 -9.22
CA CYS A 275 8.38 2.70 -8.37
C CYS A 275 9.72 2.41 -7.67
N ASP A 276 10.82 2.87 -8.26
CA ASP A 276 12.16 2.71 -7.69
C ASP A 276 12.34 3.42 -6.34
N ALA A 277 11.63 4.52 -6.10
CA ALA A 277 11.56 5.16 -4.79
C ALA A 277 11.12 4.21 -3.65
N ASN A 278 10.35 3.15 -3.96
CA ASN A 278 9.91 2.17 -2.95
C ASN A 278 11.09 1.38 -2.36
N TRP A 279 12.24 1.32 -3.04
CA TRP A 279 13.46 0.71 -2.49
C TRP A 279 13.98 1.44 -1.24
N VAL A 280 13.75 2.75 -1.12
CA VAL A 280 14.11 3.53 0.08
C VAL A 280 13.26 3.07 1.27
N TRP A 281 11.94 2.97 1.08
CA TRP A 281 11.02 2.46 2.11
C TRP A 281 11.37 1.03 2.52
N TYR A 282 11.69 0.18 1.55
CA TYR A 282 12.09 -1.20 1.81
C TYR A 282 13.39 -1.31 2.59
N GLY A 283 14.36 -0.41 2.35
CA GLY A 283 15.57 -0.32 3.16
C GLY A 283 15.25 -0.13 4.65
N PHE A 284 14.33 0.79 4.98
CA PHE A 284 13.88 0.94 6.37
C PHE A 284 13.13 -0.29 6.88
N ARG A 285 12.22 -0.86 6.08
CA ARG A 285 11.51 -2.11 6.44
C ARG A 285 12.48 -3.25 6.77
N GLN A 286 13.57 -3.37 6.02
CA GLN A 286 14.60 -4.40 6.22
C GLN A 286 15.26 -4.37 7.60
N ARG A 287 15.28 -3.20 8.24
CA ARG A 287 15.93 -2.98 9.52
C ARG A 287 14.96 -2.96 10.70
N LEU A 288 13.69 -3.32 10.47
CA LEU A 288 12.73 -3.50 11.55
C LEU A 288 13.14 -4.68 12.46
N PRO A 289 13.03 -4.55 13.80
CA PRO A 289 13.44 -5.60 14.73
C PRO A 289 12.63 -6.91 14.64
N SER A 290 11.44 -6.87 14.04
CA SER A 290 10.56 -8.03 13.91
C SER A 290 9.68 -7.94 12.67
N ARG A 291 9.32 -9.10 12.12
CA ARG A 291 8.35 -9.29 11.03
C ARG A 291 6.90 -9.34 11.55
N PHE A 292 6.57 -8.50 12.53
CA PHE A 292 5.22 -8.47 13.12
C PHE A 292 4.16 -8.18 12.06
N ASN A 293 3.14 -9.04 12.00
CA ASN A 293 2.06 -9.03 11.01
C ASN A 293 2.52 -9.08 9.54
N ASP A 294 3.77 -9.49 9.27
CA ASP A 294 4.23 -9.75 7.91
C ASP A 294 3.88 -11.20 7.53
N PRO A 295 3.14 -11.43 6.42
CA PRO A 295 2.89 -12.76 5.89
C PRO A 295 4.18 -13.44 5.46
N SER A 296 4.33 -14.72 5.81
CA SER A 296 5.55 -15.50 5.54
C SER A 296 5.33 -16.47 4.39
N MET A 297 6.29 -16.55 3.45
CA MET A 297 6.24 -17.58 2.41
C MET A 297 6.26 -19.02 2.95
N TRP A 298 6.67 -19.22 4.21
CA TRP A 298 6.73 -20.53 4.86
C TRP A 298 5.37 -20.99 5.40
N GLU A 299 4.34 -20.15 5.33
CA GLU A 299 3.00 -20.59 5.70
C GLU A 299 2.53 -21.72 4.75
N PRO A 300 1.91 -22.81 5.28
CA PRO A 300 1.63 -24.03 4.51
C PRO A 300 0.86 -23.80 3.21
N HIS A 301 -0.04 -22.81 3.19
CA HIS A 301 -0.89 -22.55 2.02
C HIS A 301 -0.10 -22.03 0.81
N HIS A 302 1.02 -21.34 1.00
CA HIS A 302 1.87 -20.87 -0.09
C HIS A 302 2.59 -22.02 -0.82
N TRP A 303 2.67 -23.21 -0.21
CA TRP A 303 3.33 -24.40 -0.77
C TRP A 303 2.38 -25.35 -1.51
N ILE A 304 1.07 -25.10 -1.47
CA ILE A 304 0.06 -25.85 -2.25
C ILE A 304 0.45 -25.96 -3.73
N PRO A 305 0.90 -24.89 -4.42
CA PRO A 305 1.26 -24.97 -5.84
C PRO A 305 2.35 -26.01 -6.14
N VAL A 306 3.38 -26.08 -5.29
CA VAL A 306 4.49 -27.01 -5.46
C VAL A 306 4.01 -28.45 -5.28
N ILE A 307 3.18 -28.71 -4.27
CA ILE A 307 2.63 -30.05 -4.01
C ILE A 307 1.75 -30.48 -5.19
N VAL A 308 0.85 -29.62 -5.66
CA VAL A 308 -0.05 -29.91 -6.78
C VAL A 308 0.74 -30.20 -8.05
N VAL A 309 1.70 -29.35 -8.40
CA VAL A 309 2.54 -29.55 -9.60
C VAL A 309 3.37 -30.83 -9.48
N ALA A 310 3.95 -31.12 -8.32
CA ALA A 310 4.70 -32.36 -8.09
C ALA A 310 3.81 -33.61 -8.27
N LEU A 311 2.61 -33.61 -7.70
CA LEU A 311 1.65 -34.70 -7.86
C LEU A 311 1.21 -34.88 -9.31
N LEU A 312 0.97 -33.78 -10.03
CA LEU A 312 0.68 -33.82 -11.47
C LEU A 312 1.84 -34.47 -12.24
N LEU A 313 3.08 -34.07 -11.98
CA LEU A 313 4.26 -34.64 -12.63
C LEU A 313 4.45 -36.13 -12.31
N ILE A 314 4.21 -36.55 -11.07
CA ILE A 314 4.23 -37.96 -10.66
C ILE A 314 3.14 -38.75 -11.40
N ALA A 315 1.91 -38.22 -11.43
CA ALA A 315 0.79 -38.84 -12.14
C ALA A 315 1.11 -39.04 -13.62
N ILE A 316 1.65 -38.01 -14.29
CA ILE A 316 2.11 -38.06 -15.69
C ILE A 316 3.17 -39.14 -15.88
N ARG A 317 4.11 -39.28 -14.94
CA ARG A 317 5.27 -40.18 -15.08
C ARG A 317 4.92 -41.64 -14.82
N PHE A 318 4.01 -41.93 -13.89
CA PHE A 318 3.83 -43.28 -13.33
C PHE A 318 2.46 -43.92 -13.60
N LEU A 319 1.45 -43.20 -14.10
CA LEU A 319 0.16 -43.83 -14.46
C LEU A 319 0.21 -44.37 -15.90
N PRO A 320 0.22 -45.70 -16.11
CA PRO A 320 0.20 -46.30 -17.44
C PRO A 320 -1.15 -45.98 -18.12
N GLY A 321 -1.08 -45.42 -19.33
CA GLY A 321 -2.26 -45.05 -20.13
C GLY A 321 -2.49 -43.54 -20.27
N LEU A 322 -1.80 -42.70 -19.49
CA LEU A 322 -1.72 -41.27 -19.81
C LEU A 322 -0.78 -41.08 -21.02
N PRO A 323 -1.19 -40.35 -22.07
CA PRO A 323 -0.32 -40.12 -23.21
C PRO A 323 0.94 -39.38 -22.76
N SER A 324 2.11 -39.88 -23.16
CA SER A 324 3.41 -39.23 -22.94
C SER A 324 3.30 -37.76 -23.30
N LEU A 325 3.48 -36.81 -22.36
CA LEU A 325 3.37 -35.37 -22.65
C LEU A 325 4.47 -34.84 -23.61
N THR A 326 5.49 -35.65 -23.87
CA THR A 326 6.69 -35.28 -24.65
C THR A 326 6.39 -34.81 -26.09
N PRO A 327 5.52 -35.46 -26.89
CA PRO A 327 5.10 -34.96 -28.21
C PRO A 327 4.20 -33.72 -28.12
N TYR A 328 3.52 -33.50 -27.00
CA TYR A 328 2.56 -32.40 -26.79
C TYR A 328 3.28 -31.09 -26.45
N CYS A 329 4.34 -31.14 -25.64
CA CYS A 329 5.23 -30.01 -25.41
C CYS A 329 6.01 -29.59 -26.67
N LYS A 330 6.25 -30.51 -27.62
CA LYS A 330 6.91 -30.18 -28.91
C LYS A 330 6.00 -29.45 -29.90
N ARG A 331 4.67 -29.61 -29.83
CA ARG A 331 3.68 -28.86 -30.64
C ARG A 331 3.24 -27.53 -30.02
N PHE A 332 3.80 -27.19 -28.85
CA PHE A 332 3.64 -25.90 -28.15
C PHE A 332 3.88 -24.69 -29.07
N VAL A 333 4.86 -24.78 -29.99
CA VAL A 333 5.20 -23.70 -30.93
C VAL A 333 4.10 -23.43 -31.97
N ILE A 334 3.37 -24.48 -32.38
CA ILE A 334 2.30 -24.38 -33.40
C ILE A 334 1.02 -23.75 -32.83
N PHE A 335 0.79 -23.89 -31.52
CA PHE A 335 -0.36 -23.28 -30.85
C PHE A 335 -0.23 -21.74 -30.73
N VAL A 336 1.00 -21.22 -30.71
CA VAL A 336 1.30 -19.78 -30.62
C VAL A 336 1.56 -19.16 -32.00
N SER A 337 1.99 -19.93 -32.99
CA SER A 337 2.27 -19.47 -34.36
C SER A 337 1.21 -20.00 -35.33
N PRO A 338 0.18 -19.21 -35.69
CA PRO A 338 -0.83 -19.66 -36.64
C PRO A 338 -0.24 -19.64 -38.05
N GLU A 339 -0.26 -20.78 -38.75
CA GLU A 339 -0.08 -20.79 -40.22
C GLU A 339 -1.34 -20.26 -40.96
N GLN A 340 -2.44 -20.01 -40.26
CA GLN A 340 -3.69 -19.46 -40.79
C GLN A 340 -4.25 -18.38 -39.87
N ASP A 341 -4.72 -17.26 -40.44
CA ASP A 341 -5.36 -16.09 -39.79
C ASP A 341 -6.54 -16.45 -38.88
N ASN A 342 -6.24 -17.04 -37.74
CA ASN A 342 -7.23 -17.49 -36.78
C ASN A 342 -6.95 -16.76 -35.47
N TRP A 343 -7.39 -15.50 -35.40
CA TRP A 343 -7.29 -14.63 -34.21
C TRP A 343 -7.71 -15.34 -32.91
N PHE A 344 -8.60 -16.33 -33.02
CA PHE A 344 -9.01 -17.21 -31.93
C PHE A 344 -7.86 -18.00 -31.29
N MET A 345 -6.86 -18.45 -32.06
CA MET A 345 -5.67 -19.14 -31.52
C MET A 345 -4.69 -18.21 -30.81
N LEU A 346 -4.79 -16.89 -31.00
CA LEU A 346 -4.03 -15.89 -30.24
C LEU A 346 -4.76 -15.46 -28.95
N ILE A 347 -6.09 -15.27 -29.03
CA ILE A 347 -6.91 -14.76 -27.92
C ILE A 347 -6.98 -15.77 -26.77
N THR A 348 -7.16 -17.06 -27.06
CA THR A 348 -7.32 -18.08 -26.02
C THR A 348 -6.08 -18.26 -25.12
N PRO A 349 -4.85 -18.50 -25.64
CA PRO A 349 -3.65 -18.55 -24.81
C PRO A 349 -3.42 -17.26 -24.01
N THR A 350 -3.67 -16.10 -24.62
CA THR A 350 -3.51 -14.80 -23.96
C THR A 350 -4.49 -14.63 -22.79
N ALA A 351 -5.75 -15.04 -22.97
CA ALA A 351 -6.75 -15.01 -21.91
C ALA A 351 -6.43 -15.99 -20.77
N VAL A 352 -5.94 -17.19 -21.09
CA VAL A 352 -5.50 -18.18 -20.10
C VAL A 352 -4.29 -17.67 -19.30
N LEU A 353 -3.33 -17.04 -19.98
CA LEU A 353 -2.18 -16.41 -19.34
C LEU A 353 -2.62 -15.28 -18.39
N ALA A 354 -3.45 -14.35 -18.87
CA ALA A 354 -3.95 -13.24 -18.08
C ALA A 354 -4.74 -13.69 -16.85
N LEU A 355 -5.62 -14.70 -17.01
CA LEU A 355 -6.37 -15.29 -15.92
C LEU A 355 -5.45 -15.97 -14.89
N SER A 356 -4.44 -16.71 -15.35
CA SER A 356 -3.47 -17.39 -14.46
C SER A 356 -2.67 -16.38 -13.64
N TYR A 357 -2.23 -15.28 -14.28
CA TYR A 357 -1.52 -14.18 -13.60
C TYR A 357 -2.43 -13.48 -12.59
N TYR A 358 -3.67 -13.15 -12.95
CA TYR A 358 -4.62 -12.52 -12.05
C TYR A 358 -4.88 -13.39 -10.81
N LEU A 359 -5.17 -14.68 -11.03
CA LEU A 359 -5.40 -15.62 -9.94
C LEU A 359 -4.19 -15.80 -9.04
N ALA A 360 -2.99 -15.90 -9.61
CA ALA A 360 -1.74 -15.97 -8.86
C ALA A 360 -1.50 -14.70 -8.05
N PHE A 361 -1.71 -13.52 -8.64
CA PHE A 361 -1.58 -12.24 -7.98
C PHE A 361 -2.49 -12.14 -6.75
N CYS A 362 -3.73 -12.61 -6.89
CA CYS A 362 -4.70 -12.68 -5.79
C CYS A 362 -4.30 -13.63 -4.65
N GLN A 363 -3.37 -14.58 -4.86
CA GLN A 363 -2.88 -15.46 -3.79
C GLN A 363 -1.75 -14.86 -2.97
N VAL A 364 -1.11 -13.80 -3.45
CA VAL A 364 0.07 -13.23 -2.79
C VAL A 364 -0.37 -12.13 -1.83
N PRO A 365 -0.15 -12.27 -0.51
CA PRO A 365 -0.53 -11.25 0.45
C PRO A 365 0.13 -9.90 0.14
N THR A 366 -0.65 -8.82 0.19
CA THR A 366 -0.17 -7.47 -0.16
C THR A 366 1.08 -7.07 0.62
N LEU A 367 1.09 -7.35 1.93
CA LEU A 367 2.16 -6.99 2.84
C LEU A 367 3.35 -7.96 2.77
N MET A 368 3.32 -9.02 1.97
CA MET A 368 4.46 -9.94 1.87
C MET A 368 5.72 -9.21 1.41
N TRP A 369 6.87 -9.70 1.85
CA TRP A 369 8.15 -9.15 1.43
C TRP A 369 8.34 -9.31 -0.08
N PRO A 370 8.79 -8.28 -0.83
CA PRO A 370 8.81 -8.32 -2.30
C PRO A 370 9.49 -9.57 -2.88
N GLY A 371 10.68 -9.93 -2.40
CA GLY A 371 11.38 -11.13 -2.88
C GLY A 371 10.61 -12.42 -2.66
N GLU A 372 10.05 -12.60 -1.46
CA GLU A 372 9.23 -13.76 -1.10
C GLU A 372 7.91 -13.79 -1.90
N ALA A 373 7.30 -12.62 -2.07
CA ALA A 373 6.07 -12.42 -2.81
C ALA A 373 6.22 -12.82 -4.29
N TYR A 374 7.33 -12.44 -4.95
CA TYR A 374 7.59 -12.86 -6.33
C TYR A 374 7.82 -14.36 -6.48
N VAL A 375 8.43 -15.01 -5.48
CA VAL A 375 8.58 -16.48 -5.45
C VAL A 375 7.22 -17.15 -5.36
N VAL A 376 6.40 -16.72 -4.39
CA VAL A 376 5.04 -17.24 -4.19
C VAL A 376 4.17 -16.96 -5.42
N PHE A 377 4.25 -15.76 -5.99
CA PHE A 377 3.57 -15.39 -7.24
C PHE A 377 3.95 -16.34 -8.38
N GLY A 378 5.24 -16.61 -8.56
CA GLY A 378 5.73 -17.55 -9.58
C GLY A 378 5.21 -18.97 -9.37
N MET A 379 5.24 -19.46 -8.12
CA MET A 379 4.72 -20.78 -7.78
C MET A 379 3.24 -20.93 -8.15
N TRP A 380 2.39 -19.97 -7.76
CA TRP A 380 0.97 -19.96 -8.11
C TRP A 380 0.74 -19.81 -9.61
N THR A 381 1.52 -18.96 -10.28
CA THR A 381 1.42 -18.76 -11.73
C THR A 381 1.70 -20.07 -12.47
N ILE A 382 2.76 -20.79 -12.11
CA ILE A 382 3.10 -22.09 -12.70
C ILE A 382 1.97 -23.09 -12.48
N MET A 383 1.41 -23.19 -11.27
CA MET A 383 0.31 -24.10 -11.00
C MET A 383 -0.93 -23.77 -11.82
N PHE A 384 -1.35 -22.50 -11.88
CA PHE A 384 -2.51 -22.11 -12.68
C PHE A 384 -2.27 -22.32 -14.18
N LEU A 385 -1.06 -22.05 -14.69
CA LEU A 385 -0.71 -22.38 -16.07
C LEU A 385 -0.78 -23.89 -16.31
N CYS A 386 -0.21 -24.72 -15.44
CA CYS A 386 -0.33 -26.18 -15.56
C CYS A 386 -1.80 -26.63 -15.52
N LEU A 387 -2.61 -26.00 -14.68
CA LEU A 387 -4.02 -26.34 -14.51
C LEU A 387 -4.83 -25.95 -15.74
N PHE A 388 -4.78 -24.70 -16.20
CA PHE A 388 -5.62 -24.19 -17.29
C PHE A 388 -5.05 -24.46 -18.69
N TYR A 389 -3.73 -24.36 -18.87
CA TYR A 389 -3.10 -24.39 -20.19
C TYR A 389 -2.92 -25.81 -20.73
N ILE A 390 -2.48 -26.75 -19.89
CA ILE A 390 -2.24 -28.15 -20.31
C ILE A 390 -3.53 -28.79 -20.84
N PRO A 391 -4.69 -28.66 -20.18
CA PRO A 391 -5.96 -29.21 -20.66
C PRO A 391 -6.45 -28.54 -21.94
N ALA A 392 -6.28 -27.22 -22.06
CA ALA A 392 -6.64 -26.48 -23.28
C ALA A 392 -5.84 -26.97 -24.50
N CYS A 393 -4.53 -27.19 -24.33
CA CYS A 393 -3.67 -27.77 -25.37
C CYS A 393 -4.08 -29.21 -25.70
N TYR A 394 -4.36 -30.02 -24.68
CA TYR A 394 -4.75 -31.43 -24.84
C TYR A 394 -6.05 -31.56 -25.65
N ILE A 395 -7.10 -30.81 -25.29
CA ILE A 395 -8.40 -30.84 -25.99
C ILE A 395 -8.26 -30.35 -27.43
N SER A 396 -7.51 -29.28 -27.64
CA SER A 396 -7.26 -28.74 -28.98
C SER A 396 -6.56 -29.76 -29.88
N TYR A 397 -5.55 -30.46 -29.35
CA TYR A 397 -4.86 -31.53 -30.07
C TYR A 397 -5.77 -32.71 -30.40
N MET A 398 -6.51 -33.23 -29.40
CA MET A 398 -7.41 -34.37 -29.61
C MET A 398 -8.43 -34.05 -30.71
N SER A 399 -8.99 -32.83 -30.69
CA SER A 399 -9.90 -32.36 -31.73
C SER A 399 -9.28 -32.40 -33.14
N ILE A 400 -8.01 -32.01 -33.29
CA ILE A 400 -7.30 -32.01 -34.60
C ILE A 400 -6.93 -33.44 -35.03
N SER A 401 -6.34 -34.21 -34.13
CA SER A 401 -5.86 -35.57 -34.40
C SER A 401 -7.00 -36.50 -34.82
N PHE A 402 -8.14 -36.43 -34.15
CA PHE A 402 -9.29 -37.27 -34.50
C PHE A 402 -9.99 -36.84 -35.78
N HIS A 403 -10.01 -35.54 -36.09
CA HIS A 403 -10.52 -35.06 -37.37
C HIS A 403 -9.72 -35.64 -38.54
N SER A 404 -8.38 -35.69 -38.42
CA SER A 404 -7.51 -36.24 -39.46
C SER A 404 -7.64 -37.76 -39.69
N ARG A 405 -8.22 -38.52 -38.74
CA ARG A 405 -8.29 -39.99 -38.76
C ARG A 405 -9.69 -40.56 -39.03
N GLY A 406 -10.71 -39.72 -39.23
CA GLY A 406 -12.09 -40.17 -39.55
C GLY A 406 -12.83 -40.93 -38.42
N LEU A 407 -12.27 -41.01 -37.21
CA LEU A 407 -12.79 -41.78 -36.07
C LEU A 407 -13.74 -40.95 -35.19
N HIS A 408 -14.78 -40.37 -35.77
CA HIS A 408 -15.46 -39.22 -35.17
C HIS A 408 -16.29 -39.49 -33.90
N SER A 409 -16.90 -40.66 -33.71
CA SER A 409 -17.83 -40.93 -32.58
C SER A 409 -17.14 -41.40 -31.29
N ARG A 410 -16.12 -42.26 -31.40
CA ARG A 410 -15.32 -42.72 -30.25
C ARG A 410 -14.39 -41.61 -29.74
N ALA A 411 -13.84 -40.84 -30.68
CA ALA A 411 -13.07 -39.63 -30.40
C ALA A 411 -13.84 -38.57 -29.61
N SER A 412 -15.10 -38.32 -29.99
CA SER A 412 -15.91 -37.29 -29.32
C SER A 412 -16.25 -37.70 -27.90
N LEU A 413 -16.53 -38.97 -27.65
CA LEU A 413 -16.79 -39.50 -26.31
C LEU A 413 -15.55 -39.45 -25.42
N GLU A 414 -14.39 -39.90 -25.91
CA GLU A 414 -13.13 -39.83 -25.16
C GLU A 414 -12.70 -38.38 -24.91
N THR A 415 -12.87 -37.47 -25.88
CA THR A 415 -12.58 -36.04 -25.69
C THR A 415 -13.51 -35.42 -24.65
N LEU A 416 -14.81 -35.76 -24.67
CA LEU A 416 -15.79 -35.29 -23.70
C LEU A 416 -15.48 -35.82 -22.29
N LEU A 417 -15.09 -37.09 -22.15
CA LEU A 417 -14.75 -37.68 -20.86
C LEU A 417 -13.54 -36.97 -20.25
N HIS A 418 -12.45 -36.82 -21.01
CA HIS A 418 -11.27 -36.07 -20.54
C HIS A 418 -11.61 -34.62 -20.21
N PHE A 419 -12.45 -33.97 -21.03
CA PHE A 419 -12.94 -32.61 -20.76
C PHE A 419 -13.65 -32.52 -19.41
N VAL A 420 -14.60 -33.41 -19.13
CA VAL A 420 -15.33 -33.46 -17.86
C VAL A 420 -14.37 -33.72 -16.70
N THR A 421 -13.44 -34.67 -16.85
CA THR A 421 -12.42 -34.96 -15.83
C THR A 421 -11.57 -33.72 -15.52
N PHE A 422 -11.10 -33.01 -16.54
CA PHE A 422 -10.34 -31.78 -16.32
C PHE A 422 -11.18 -30.71 -15.64
N VAL A 423 -12.43 -30.49 -16.04
CA VAL A 423 -13.33 -29.52 -15.36
C VAL A 423 -13.47 -29.87 -13.88
N LEU A 424 -13.73 -31.13 -13.55
CA LEU A 424 -13.87 -31.57 -12.16
C LEU A 424 -12.58 -31.36 -11.36
N LEU A 425 -11.42 -31.66 -11.95
CA LEU A 425 -10.12 -31.41 -11.31
C LEU A 425 -9.88 -29.91 -11.07
N HIS A 426 -10.22 -29.05 -12.03
CA HIS A 426 -10.12 -27.60 -11.87
C HIS A 426 -11.02 -27.10 -10.74
N LEU A 427 -12.28 -27.54 -10.72
CA LEU A 427 -13.23 -27.17 -9.68
C LEU A 427 -12.74 -27.61 -8.31
N LEU A 428 -12.18 -28.83 -8.20
CA LEU A 428 -11.60 -29.32 -6.95
C LEU A 428 -10.42 -28.47 -6.50
N VAL A 429 -9.47 -28.16 -7.38
CA VAL A 429 -8.29 -27.33 -7.04
C VAL A 429 -8.72 -25.91 -6.68
N LEU A 430 -9.63 -25.30 -7.43
CA LEU A 430 -10.17 -23.97 -7.11
C LEU A 430 -10.94 -23.98 -5.79
N TRP A 431 -11.67 -25.06 -5.48
CA TRP A 431 -12.38 -25.21 -4.22
C TRP A 431 -11.42 -25.38 -3.04
N ILE A 432 -10.38 -26.20 -3.16
CA ILE A 432 -9.32 -26.32 -2.15
C ILE A 432 -8.63 -24.97 -1.96
N THR A 433 -8.29 -24.29 -3.04
CA THR A 433 -7.67 -22.95 -2.99
C THR A 433 -8.60 -21.95 -2.31
N TYR A 434 -9.91 -21.97 -2.61
CA TYR A 434 -10.92 -21.14 -1.95
C TYR A 434 -11.02 -21.41 -0.44
N LEU A 435 -11.00 -22.68 -0.03
CA LEU A 435 -11.09 -23.04 1.38
C LEU A 435 -9.86 -22.56 2.17
N VAL A 436 -8.67 -22.66 1.57
CA VAL A 436 -7.42 -22.38 2.28
C VAL A 436 -6.99 -20.92 2.15
N SER A 437 -7.28 -20.26 1.02
CA SER A 437 -6.90 -18.87 0.77
C SER A 437 -7.87 -17.88 1.43
N PRO A 438 -7.41 -17.06 2.40
CA PRO A 438 -8.24 -16.04 3.03
C PRO A 438 -8.82 -15.03 2.02
N PHE A 439 -8.10 -14.80 0.91
CA PHE A 439 -8.47 -13.83 -0.11
C PHE A 439 -9.60 -14.33 -1.02
N LEU A 440 -9.53 -15.58 -1.48
CA LEU A 440 -10.58 -16.18 -2.32
C LEU A 440 -11.88 -16.44 -1.57
N ARG A 441 -11.90 -16.42 -0.23
CA ARG A 441 -13.15 -16.46 0.55
C ARG A 441 -14.05 -15.24 0.35
N ARG A 442 -13.59 -14.19 -0.35
CA ARG A 442 -14.41 -13.04 -0.76
C ARG A 442 -15.02 -13.31 -2.15
N ALA A 443 -16.21 -12.76 -2.41
CA ALA A 443 -17.15 -13.07 -3.50
C ALA A 443 -16.67 -13.25 -4.97
N PRO A 444 -15.53 -12.70 -5.48
CA PRO A 444 -15.13 -12.89 -6.88
C PRO A 444 -14.93 -14.34 -7.35
N THR A 445 -14.68 -15.29 -6.46
CA THR A 445 -14.30 -16.67 -6.83
C THR A 445 -15.44 -17.46 -7.46
N PHE A 446 -16.69 -17.23 -7.04
CA PHE A 446 -17.87 -17.86 -7.62
C PHE A 446 -18.11 -17.35 -9.05
N PHE A 447 -18.06 -16.04 -9.26
CA PHE A 447 -18.23 -15.44 -10.58
C PHE A 447 -17.11 -15.80 -11.53
N LEU A 448 -15.87 -15.93 -11.03
CA LEU A 448 -14.75 -16.37 -11.83
C LEU A 448 -14.85 -17.86 -12.20
N MET A 449 -15.33 -18.71 -11.28
CA MET A 449 -15.61 -20.12 -11.55
C MET A 449 -16.70 -20.28 -12.62
N VAL A 450 -17.78 -19.49 -12.53
CA VAL A 450 -18.85 -19.42 -13.53
C VAL A 450 -18.35 -18.86 -14.86
N PHE A 451 -17.52 -17.82 -14.86
CA PHE A 451 -16.93 -17.24 -16.08
C PHE A 451 -15.99 -18.24 -16.78
N CYS A 452 -15.11 -18.91 -16.02
CA CYS A 452 -14.27 -19.98 -16.55
C CYS A 452 -15.12 -21.09 -17.16
N MET A 453 -16.20 -21.50 -16.49
CA MET A 453 -17.16 -22.46 -17.03
C MET A 453 -17.83 -21.96 -18.31
N VAL A 454 -18.36 -20.74 -18.35
CA VAL A 454 -19.06 -20.21 -19.54
C VAL A 454 -18.12 -20.07 -20.73
N VAL A 455 -16.92 -19.53 -20.53
CA VAL A 455 -15.89 -19.43 -21.58
C VAL A 455 -15.53 -20.84 -22.07
N TYR A 456 -15.22 -21.75 -21.16
CA TYR A 456 -14.79 -23.11 -21.50
C TYR A 456 -15.88 -23.93 -22.19
N PHE A 457 -17.14 -23.85 -21.74
CA PHE A 457 -18.30 -24.48 -22.38
C PHE A 457 -18.65 -23.85 -23.73
N HIS A 458 -18.53 -22.52 -23.88
CA HIS A 458 -18.81 -21.86 -25.15
C HIS A 458 -17.84 -22.29 -26.25
N PHE A 459 -16.54 -22.40 -25.92
CA PHE A 459 -15.51 -22.72 -26.90
C PHE A 459 -15.41 -24.21 -27.21
N VAL A 460 -15.44 -25.08 -26.19
CA VAL A 460 -15.36 -26.53 -26.40
C VAL A 460 -16.71 -27.10 -26.85
N GLY A 461 -17.82 -26.61 -26.29
CA GLY A 461 -19.17 -27.00 -26.68
C GLY A 461 -19.48 -26.71 -28.14
N LYS A 462 -19.17 -25.52 -28.66
CA LYS A 462 -19.37 -25.21 -30.09
C LYS A 462 -18.58 -26.13 -31.03
N ARG A 463 -17.37 -26.52 -30.65
CA ARG A 463 -16.50 -27.39 -31.47
C ARG A 463 -16.98 -28.85 -31.41
N ILE A 464 -17.38 -29.34 -30.24
CA ILE A 464 -18.01 -30.66 -30.07
C ILE A 464 -19.34 -30.72 -30.83
N ILE A 465 -20.20 -29.70 -30.75
CA ILE A 465 -21.47 -29.62 -31.47
C ILE A 465 -21.25 -29.62 -32.99
N ARG A 466 -20.26 -28.90 -33.52
CA ARG A 466 -19.92 -28.96 -34.96
C ARG A 466 -19.47 -30.35 -35.40
N ILE A 467 -18.64 -31.02 -34.60
CA ILE A 467 -18.18 -32.40 -34.89
C ILE A 467 -19.36 -33.38 -34.82
N TRP A 468 -20.26 -33.19 -33.86
CA TRP A 468 -21.44 -34.03 -33.69
C TRP A 468 -22.47 -33.85 -34.82
N ASN A 469 -22.75 -32.61 -35.21
CA ASN A 469 -23.64 -32.30 -36.34
C ASN A 469 -23.10 -32.81 -37.69
N HIS A 470 -21.78 -32.79 -37.89
CA HIS A 470 -21.14 -33.36 -39.08
C HIS A 470 -21.26 -34.89 -39.13
N ASN A 471 -21.35 -35.58 -37.99
CA ASN A 471 -21.63 -37.03 -37.96
C ASN A 471 -23.10 -37.34 -38.26
N LEU A 472 -24.03 -36.52 -37.75
CA LEU A 472 -25.46 -36.68 -38.00
C LEU A 472 -25.81 -36.51 -39.49
N SER A 473 -25.16 -35.58 -40.20
CA SER A 473 -25.38 -35.36 -41.64
C SER A 473 -24.81 -36.47 -42.54
N ARG A 474 -23.81 -37.24 -42.07
CA ARG A 474 -23.31 -38.43 -42.78
C ARG A 474 -24.19 -39.67 -42.56
N ASN A 475 -24.81 -39.80 -41.39
CA ASN A 475 -25.71 -40.92 -41.09
C ASN A 475 -27.12 -40.78 -41.68
N THR A 476 -27.45 -39.65 -42.31
CA THR A 476 -28.72 -39.41 -43.00
C THR A 476 -28.67 -39.68 -44.51
N ILE A 477 -27.51 -40.11 -45.05
CA ILE A 477 -27.30 -40.42 -46.48
C ILE A 477 -27.07 -41.94 -46.65
N ILE A 478 -27.74 -42.78 -45.86
CA ILE A 478 -27.79 -44.24 -46.09
C ILE A 478 -29.25 -44.65 -46.24
#